data_AF-A0A7C8CYI6-F1
#
_entry.id   AF-A0A7C8CYI6-F1
#
_cell.length_a   1.000
_cell.length_b   1.000
_cell.length_c   1.000
_cell.angle_alpha   90.00
_cell.angle_beta   90.00
_cell.angle_gamma   90.00
#
_symmetry.space_group_name_H-M   'P 1'
#
loop_
_entity.id
_entity.type
_entity.pdbx_description
1 polymer ?
#
loop_
_entity_poly.entity_id
_entity_poly.type
_entity_poly.pdbx_seq_one_letter_code
_entity_poly.pdbx_strand_id
1 'polypeptide(L)'
;MLILPAGSALSEFRREKLLEMISGIEPTIVALAAHYFFLVETKESLDASASDRLVDLLGSESVSSTGSSRSPSCYVVPRLGTISPWSTKATDIVRRCGLLQVLRIERGIEWTLSTIAGATIQVTAQSVCGQLLYDPMVESLINKSPELARVFAVAEPGNLRFVDVLGSGRETLVEANEKWGLALSFDEVDFLLTQFQRM
;
A
#
# COMPACT_ATOMS: atom_id res chain seq x y z
N MET A 1 8.48 4.49 -12.60
CA MET A 1 7.53 3.48 -12.12
C MET A 1 6.74 2.95 -13.30
N LEU A 2 6.66 1.63 -13.47
CA LEU A 2 5.80 0.97 -14.45
C LEU A 2 4.57 0.41 -13.72
N ILE A 3 3.44 0.36 -14.42
CA ILE A 3 2.21 -0.31 -13.98
C ILE A 3 1.89 -1.38 -15.00
N LEU A 4 1.90 -2.64 -14.57
CA LEU A 4 1.70 -3.79 -15.42
C LEU A 4 0.39 -4.49 -15.02
N PRO A 5 -0.60 -4.62 -15.92
CA PRO A 5 -1.85 -5.29 -15.61
C PRO A 5 -1.63 -6.80 -15.44
N ALA A 6 -2.42 -7.43 -14.59
CA ALA A 6 -2.38 -8.86 -14.38
C ALA A 6 -3.81 -9.42 -14.31
N GLY A 7 -3.90 -10.75 -14.22
CA GLY A 7 -5.18 -11.45 -14.26
C GLY A 7 -6.12 -11.12 -13.08
N SER A 8 -7.31 -11.73 -13.12
CA SER A 8 -8.35 -11.55 -12.10
C SER A 8 -7.83 -11.83 -10.69
N ALA A 9 -8.15 -10.93 -9.74
CA ALA A 9 -7.83 -11.07 -8.33
C ALA A 9 -8.84 -11.93 -7.56
N LEU A 10 -10.01 -12.20 -8.16
CA LEU A 10 -11.08 -12.98 -7.54
C LEU A 10 -11.47 -14.18 -8.40
N SER A 11 -11.84 -15.27 -7.74
CA SER A 11 -12.66 -16.31 -8.36
C SER A 11 -14.09 -15.84 -8.55
N GLU A 12 -14.82 -16.46 -9.48
CA GLU A 12 -16.23 -16.17 -9.76
C GLU A 12 -17.09 -16.22 -8.48
N PHE A 13 -16.97 -17.28 -7.69
CA PHE A 13 -17.69 -17.43 -6.42
C PHE A 13 -17.41 -16.27 -5.44
N ARG A 14 -16.15 -15.84 -5.29
CA ARG A 14 -15.81 -14.72 -4.39
C ARG A 14 -16.34 -13.39 -4.91
N ARG A 15 -16.28 -13.18 -6.22
CA ARG A 15 -16.84 -12.00 -6.89
C ARG A 15 -18.34 -11.90 -6.66
N GLU A 16 -19.08 -13.00 -6.86
CA GLU A 16 -20.53 -13.06 -6.65
C GLU A 16 -20.90 -12.78 -5.19
N LYS A 17 -20.25 -13.44 -4.23
CA LYS A 17 -20.49 -13.22 -2.80
C LYS A 17 -20.23 -11.77 -2.39
N LEU A 18 -19.14 -11.18 -2.87
CA LEU A 18 -18.80 -9.79 -2.54
C LEU A 18 -19.77 -8.80 -3.21
N LEU A 19 -20.18 -9.08 -4.45
CA LEU A 19 -21.20 -8.29 -5.14
C LEU A 19 -22.56 -8.37 -4.43
N GLU A 20 -22.97 -9.53 -3.96
CA GLU A 20 -24.19 -9.70 -3.16
C GLU A 20 -24.14 -8.85 -1.89
N MET A 21 -23.02 -8.90 -1.15
CA MET A 21 -22.81 -8.06 0.04
C MET A 21 -22.87 -6.55 -0.28
N ILE A 22 -22.19 -6.12 -1.35
CA ILE A 22 -22.18 -4.71 -1.76
C ILE A 22 -23.58 -4.27 -2.21
N SER A 23 -24.24 -5.03 -3.07
CA SER A 23 -25.58 -4.71 -3.60
C SER A 23 -26.67 -4.72 -2.52
N GLY A 24 -26.51 -5.50 -1.46
CA GLY A 24 -27.40 -5.46 -0.29
C GLY A 24 -27.33 -4.15 0.48
N ILE A 25 -26.23 -3.39 0.34
CA ILE A 25 -26.05 -2.09 0.99
C ILE A 25 -26.22 -0.93 0.00
N GLU A 26 -25.70 -1.08 -1.22
CA GLU A 26 -25.77 -0.11 -2.31
C GLU A 26 -26.34 -0.78 -3.57
N PRO A 27 -27.68 -0.85 -3.71
CA PRO A 27 -28.35 -1.59 -4.79
C PRO A 27 -28.08 -1.04 -6.18
N THR A 28 -27.53 0.17 -6.30
CA THR A 28 -27.17 0.73 -7.61
C THR A 28 -26.00 0.00 -8.25
N ILE A 29 -25.18 -0.72 -7.49
CA ILE A 29 -24.00 -1.45 -7.97
C ILE A 29 -24.42 -2.85 -8.43
N VAL A 30 -24.18 -3.14 -9.71
CA VAL A 30 -24.64 -4.38 -10.35
C VAL A 30 -23.49 -5.24 -10.89
N ALA A 31 -22.28 -4.70 -10.94
CA ALA A 31 -21.10 -5.45 -11.36
C ALA A 31 -19.85 -5.02 -10.59
N LEU A 32 -18.98 -6.00 -10.36
CA LEU A 32 -17.73 -5.87 -9.63
C LEU A 32 -16.65 -6.62 -10.40
N ALA A 33 -15.53 -5.97 -10.67
CA ALA A 33 -14.33 -6.59 -11.20
C ALA A 33 -13.12 -6.22 -10.33
N ALA A 34 -12.18 -7.15 -10.24
CA ALA A 34 -10.95 -7.01 -9.47
C ALA A 34 -9.81 -7.61 -10.29
N HIS A 35 -8.80 -6.81 -10.61
CA HIS A 35 -7.63 -7.27 -11.35
C HIS A 35 -6.38 -7.00 -10.54
N TYR A 36 -5.46 -7.96 -10.51
CA TYR A 36 -4.14 -7.66 -9.99
C TYR A 36 -3.45 -6.67 -10.93
N PHE A 37 -2.58 -5.84 -10.37
CA PHE A 37 -1.58 -5.11 -11.12
C PHE A 37 -0.25 -5.16 -10.37
N PHE A 38 0.83 -5.04 -11.12
CA PHE A 38 2.17 -4.93 -10.57
C PHE A 38 2.68 -3.51 -10.74
N LEU A 39 3.17 -2.94 -9.65
CA LEU A 39 3.96 -1.73 -9.64
C LEU A 39 5.42 -2.11 -9.68
N VAL A 40 6.17 -1.55 -10.63
CA VAL A 40 7.61 -1.83 -10.76
C VAL A 40 8.38 -0.52 -10.66
N GLU A 41 9.21 -0.43 -9.63
CA GLU A 41 10.20 0.61 -9.50
C GLU A 41 11.52 0.15 -10.13
N THR A 42 12.03 0.94 -11.05
CA THR A 42 13.29 0.68 -11.74
C THR A 42 14.23 1.86 -11.53
N LYS A 43 15.53 1.56 -11.43
CA LYS A 43 16.58 2.58 -11.33
C LYS A 43 16.69 3.39 -12.62
N GLU A 44 16.56 2.70 -13.74
CA GLU A 44 16.70 3.21 -15.09
C GLU A 44 15.57 2.65 -15.98
N SER A 45 15.43 3.15 -17.20
CA SER A 45 14.46 2.60 -18.14
C SER A 45 14.84 1.16 -18.54
N LEU A 46 13.84 0.32 -18.74
CA LEU A 46 14.04 -1.02 -19.29
C LEU A 46 14.10 -0.92 -20.81
N ASP A 47 15.07 -1.62 -21.43
CA ASP A 47 15.00 -1.88 -22.86
C ASP A 47 13.85 -2.85 -23.18
N ALA A 48 13.51 -3.00 -24.47
CA ALA A 48 12.41 -3.84 -24.92
C ALA A 48 12.55 -5.30 -24.44
N SER A 49 13.75 -5.88 -24.57
CA SER A 49 14.01 -7.26 -24.15
C SER A 49 13.84 -7.47 -22.64
N ALA A 50 14.30 -6.51 -21.83
CA ALA A 50 14.16 -6.53 -20.39
C ALA A 50 12.69 -6.35 -19.97
N SER A 51 11.94 -5.51 -20.68
CA SER A 51 10.51 -5.31 -20.47
C SER A 51 9.72 -6.59 -20.78
N ASP A 52 9.99 -7.24 -21.91
CA ASP A 52 9.33 -8.49 -22.31
C ASP A 52 9.60 -9.60 -21.29
N ARG A 53 10.86 -9.78 -20.88
CA ARG A 53 11.21 -10.74 -19.81
C ARG A 53 10.50 -10.44 -18.50
N LEU A 54 10.36 -9.17 -18.14
CA LEU A 54 9.67 -8.77 -16.90
C LEU A 54 8.18 -9.12 -16.97
N VAL A 55 7.53 -8.85 -18.10
CA VAL A 55 6.12 -9.21 -18.35
C VAL A 55 5.94 -10.73 -18.26
N ASP A 56 6.81 -11.50 -18.92
CA ASP A 56 6.79 -12.96 -18.90
C ASP A 56 6.99 -13.53 -17.49
N LEU A 57 7.98 -13.03 -16.74
CA LEU A 57 8.27 -13.48 -15.37
C LEU A 57 7.11 -13.21 -14.42
N LEU A 58 6.41 -12.09 -14.60
CA LEU A 58 5.27 -11.72 -13.78
C LEU A 58 3.96 -12.38 -14.26
N GLY A 59 3.96 -13.04 -15.42
CA GLY A 59 2.73 -13.51 -16.06
C GLY A 59 1.73 -12.37 -16.28
N SER A 60 2.25 -11.17 -16.53
CA SER A 60 1.46 -9.97 -16.76
C SER A 60 0.82 -10.03 -18.14
N GLU A 61 -0.37 -9.46 -18.27
CA GLU A 61 -1.00 -9.32 -19.58
C GLU A 61 -0.26 -8.22 -20.36
N SER A 62 0.05 -8.46 -21.63
CA SER A 62 0.65 -7.42 -22.48
C SER A 62 -0.28 -6.20 -22.48
N VAL A 63 0.29 -5.00 -22.32
CA VAL A 63 -0.44 -3.70 -22.31
C VAL A 63 -1.37 -3.53 -23.53
N SER A 64 -1.19 -4.34 -24.58
CA SER A 64 -1.95 -4.39 -25.81
C SER A 64 -3.38 -4.97 -25.74
N SER A 65 -3.84 -5.59 -24.64
CA SER A 65 -5.10 -6.36 -24.63
C SER A 65 -6.33 -5.71 -23.96
N THR A 66 -6.26 -4.52 -23.37
CA THR A 66 -7.45 -3.87 -22.80
C THR A 66 -7.60 -2.42 -23.26
N GLY A 67 -7.98 -2.26 -24.53
CA GLY A 67 -8.51 -1.02 -25.11
C GLY A 67 -9.88 -0.61 -24.55
N SER A 68 -10.07 -0.70 -23.23
CA SER A 68 -11.20 -0.08 -22.56
C SER A 68 -10.64 0.97 -21.62
N SER A 69 -11.00 2.23 -21.86
CA SER A 69 -10.88 3.34 -20.94
C SER A 69 -11.71 3.11 -19.67
N ARG A 70 -11.45 2.01 -18.96
CA ARG A 70 -12.05 1.73 -17.66
C ARG A 70 -11.32 2.61 -16.67
N SER A 71 -12.01 3.65 -16.21
CA SER A 71 -11.57 4.43 -15.06
C SER A 71 -11.83 3.58 -13.82
N PRO A 72 -10.81 3.06 -13.12
CA PRO A 72 -11.05 2.23 -11.95
C PRO A 72 -11.71 3.02 -10.82
N SER A 73 -12.46 2.30 -10.01
CA SER A 73 -13.14 2.83 -8.82
C SER A 73 -12.15 3.20 -7.73
N CYS A 74 -11.14 2.36 -7.52
CA CYS A 74 -10.00 2.58 -6.65
C CYS A 74 -8.91 1.53 -6.93
N TYR A 75 -7.75 1.76 -6.34
CA TYR A 75 -6.63 0.83 -6.24
C TYR A 75 -6.41 0.49 -4.77
N VAL A 76 -6.19 -0.78 -4.48
CA VAL A 76 -5.82 -1.27 -3.16
C VAL A 76 -4.40 -1.82 -3.24
N VAL A 77 -3.53 -1.30 -2.39
CA VAL A 77 -2.11 -1.68 -2.31
C VAL A 77 -1.76 -1.98 -0.85
N PRO A 78 -0.63 -2.65 -0.58
CA PRO A 78 -0.12 -2.76 0.79
C PRO A 78 0.00 -1.38 1.44
N ARG A 79 -0.15 -1.35 2.77
CA ARG A 79 -0.17 -0.11 3.54
C ARG A 79 1.03 0.76 3.21
N LEU A 80 0.79 2.03 2.89
CA LEU A 80 1.87 2.95 2.54
C LEU A 80 2.91 3.02 3.65
N GLY A 81 4.19 2.97 3.27
CA GLY A 81 5.32 2.86 4.20
C GLY A 81 5.68 1.42 4.61
N THR A 82 5.01 0.40 4.04
CA THR A 82 5.35 -1.01 4.25
C THR A 82 5.88 -1.66 2.97
N ILE A 83 6.48 -2.85 3.10
CA ILE A 83 6.90 -3.71 2.00
C ILE A 83 6.21 -5.06 2.20
N SER A 84 5.45 -5.52 1.22
CA SER A 84 4.76 -6.80 1.38
C SER A 84 5.75 -7.98 1.31
N PRO A 85 5.46 -9.13 1.97
CA PRO A 85 6.26 -10.34 1.79
C PRO A 85 6.31 -10.83 0.34
N TRP A 86 5.26 -10.53 -0.44
CA TRP A 86 5.22 -10.81 -1.88
C TRP A 86 6.24 -9.95 -2.61
N SER A 87 6.32 -8.66 -2.29
CA SER A 87 7.28 -7.70 -2.88
C SER A 87 8.72 -8.18 -2.72
N THR A 88 9.11 -8.58 -1.51
CA THR A 88 10.46 -9.07 -1.23
C THR A 88 10.81 -10.27 -2.12
N LYS A 89 9.92 -11.26 -2.23
CA LYS A 89 10.15 -12.46 -3.03
C LYS A 89 10.13 -12.18 -4.53
N ALA A 90 9.15 -11.43 -5.01
CA ALA A 90 9.04 -11.06 -6.43
C ALA A 90 10.27 -10.29 -6.90
N THR A 91 10.73 -9.32 -6.09
CA THR A 91 11.93 -8.53 -6.38
C THR A 91 13.18 -9.42 -6.41
N ASP A 92 13.35 -10.33 -5.44
CA ASP A 92 14.50 -11.27 -5.43
C ASP A 92 14.50 -12.18 -6.67
N ILE A 93 13.36 -12.78 -7.02
CA ILE A 93 13.22 -13.62 -8.21
C ILE A 93 13.60 -12.85 -9.48
N VAL A 94 13.00 -11.68 -9.70
CA VAL A 94 13.24 -10.87 -10.90
C VAL A 94 14.70 -10.45 -11.01
N ARG A 95 15.33 -10.06 -9.90
CA ARG A 95 16.76 -9.73 -9.88
C ARG A 95 17.64 -10.95 -10.17
N ARG A 96 17.31 -12.13 -9.64
CA ARG A 96 18.03 -13.39 -9.95
C ARG A 96 17.87 -13.83 -11.41
N CYS A 97 16.79 -13.44 -12.06
CA CYS A 97 16.60 -13.62 -13.50
C CYS A 97 17.33 -12.57 -14.36
N GLY A 98 18.22 -11.77 -13.77
CA GLY A 98 19.11 -10.85 -14.50
C GLY A 98 18.56 -9.43 -14.67
N LEU A 99 17.40 -9.10 -14.10
CA LEU A 99 16.81 -7.76 -14.15
C LEU A 99 17.24 -6.93 -12.93
N LEU A 100 18.55 -6.67 -12.80
CA LEU A 100 19.16 -5.98 -11.66
C LEU A 100 18.73 -4.51 -11.51
N GLN A 101 18.20 -3.91 -12.57
CA GLN A 101 17.69 -2.55 -12.60
C GLN A 101 16.31 -2.41 -11.93
N VAL A 102 15.62 -3.52 -11.66
CA VAL A 102 14.39 -3.52 -10.85
C VAL A 102 14.76 -3.34 -9.38
N LEU A 103 14.33 -2.23 -8.80
CA LEU A 103 14.56 -1.88 -7.40
C LEU A 103 13.55 -2.57 -6.50
N ARG A 104 12.27 -2.51 -6.88
CA ARG A 104 11.20 -3.12 -6.10
C ARG A 104 9.98 -3.38 -6.96
N ILE A 105 9.31 -4.49 -6.70
CA ILE A 105 8.02 -4.84 -7.30
C ILE A 105 6.98 -4.90 -6.19
N GLU A 106 5.80 -4.34 -6.40
CA GLU A 106 4.68 -4.51 -5.49
C GLU A 106 3.43 -4.95 -6.25
N ARG A 107 2.53 -5.68 -5.59
CA ARG A 107 1.26 -6.10 -6.18
C ARG A 107 0.11 -5.38 -5.52
N GLY A 108 -0.79 -4.83 -6.34
CA GLY A 108 -2.05 -4.25 -5.90
C GLY A 108 -3.25 -4.91 -6.58
N ILE A 109 -4.44 -4.49 -6.16
CA ILE A 109 -5.72 -4.85 -6.76
C ILE A 109 -6.40 -3.58 -7.26
N GLU A 110 -6.72 -3.55 -8.54
CA GLU A 110 -7.57 -2.53 -9.14
C GLU A 110 -9.02 -3.00 -9.05
N TRP A 111 -9.87 -2.17 -8.45
CA TRP A 111 -11.31 -2.42 -8.32
C TRP A 111 -12.09 -1.59 -9.32
N THR A 112 -13.07 -2.21 -9.97
CA THR A 112 -14.05 -1.54 -10.83
C THR A 112 -15.46 -1.94 -10.40
N LEU A 113 -16.25 -0.96 -9.97
CA LEU A 113 -17.64 -1.12 -9.56
C LEU A 113 -18.52 -0.36 -10.55
N SER A 114 -19.44 -1.06 -11.20
CA SER A 114 -20.34 -0.48 -12.20
C SER A 114 -21.76 -0.43 -11.68
N THR A 115 -22.42 0.69 -11.93
CA THR A 115 -23.83 0.87 -11.58
C THR A 115 -24.76 0.30 -12.64
N ILE A 116 -26.04 0.20 -12.32
CA ILE A 116 -27.09 -0.19 -13.26
C ILE A 116 -27.14 0.70 -14.52
N ALA A 117 -26.68 1.95 -14.41
CA ALA A 117 -26.56 2.89 -15.54
C ALA A 117 -25.27 2.67 -16.37
N GLY A 118 -24.45 1.67 -16.03
CA GLY A 118 -23.15 1.39 -16.65
C GLY A 118 -22.04 2.36 -16.25
N ALA A 119 -22.30 3.28 -15.31
CA ALA A 119 -21.31 4.23 -14.83
C ALA A 119 -20.37 3.58 -13.81
N THR A 120 -19.09 3.94 -13.83
CA THR A 120 -18.15 3.53 -12.77
C THR A 120 -18.19 4.54 -11.64
N ILE A 121 -18.26 4.05 -10.40
CA ILE A 121 -18.24 4.91 -9.21
C ILE A 121 -16.83 5.03 -8.63
N GLN A 122 -16.52 6.18 -8.05
CA GLN A 122 -15.32 6.33 -7.23
C GLN A 122 -15.60 5.76 -5.84
N VAL A 123 -14.66 4.96 -5.31
CA VAL A 123 -14.77 4.35 -3.98
C VAL A 123 -13.74 4.98 -3.06
N THR A 124 -14.17 5.57 -1.95
CA THR A 124 -13.28 6.18 -0.95
C THR A 124 -13.11 5.27 0.26
N ALA A 125 -12.07 5.50 1.06
CA ALA A 125 -11.82 4.75 2.29
C ALA A 125 -12.99 4.78 3.28
N GLN A 126 -13.77 5.87 3.28
CA GLN A 126 -14.91 6.08 4.18
C GLN A 126 -16.23 5.56 3.60
N SER A 127 -16.30 5.25 2.30
CA SER A 127 -17.53 4.73 1.72
C SER A 127 -17.76 3.29 2.18
N VAL A 128 -19.02 2.86 2.18
CA VAL A 128 -19.37 1.49 2.60
C VAL A 128 -18.71 0.45 1.70
N CYS A 129 -18.64 0.72 0.39
CA CYS A 129 -17.88 -0.11 -0.54
C CYS A 129 -16.41 -0.15 -0.14
N GLY A 130 -15.79 0.99 0.18
CA GLY A 130 -14.39 1.05 0.61
C GLY A 130 -14.11 0.11 1.78
N GLN A 131 -14.94 0.13 2.82
CA GLN A 131 -14.78 -0.71 4.01
C GLN A 131 -14.83 -2.24 3.71
N LEU A 132 -15.38 -2.64 2.56
CA LEU A 132 -15.47 -4.04 2.14
C LEU A 132 -14.33 -4.47 1.18
N LEU A 133 -13.64 -3.52 0.55
CA LEU A 133 -12.67 -3.79 -0.52
C LEU A 133 -11.21 -3.83 -0.07
N TYR A 134 -10.89 -3.35 1.13
CA TYR A 134 -9.53 -3.39 1.69
C TYR A 134 -9.54 -3.51 3.22
N ASP A 135 -8.42 -3.98 3.77
CA ASP A 135 -8.17 -3.99 5.21
C ASP A 135 -7.36 -2.75 5.63
N PRO A 136 -7.92 -1.81 6.41
CA PRO A 136 -7.21 -0.59 6.80
C PRO A 136 -5.99 -0.82 7.71
N MET A 137 -5.82 -2.01 8.30
CA MET A 137 -4.66 -2.32 9.12
C MET A 137 -3.42 -2.61 8.27
N VAL A 138 -3.59 -3.21 7.10
CA VAL A 138 -2.50 -3.76 6.27
C VAL A 138 -2.48 -3.26 4.83
N GLU A 139 -3.53 -2.58 4.38
CA GLU A 139 -3.67 -2.05 3.01
C GLU A 139 -3.93 -0.54 3.01
N SER A 140 -3.85 0.06 1.84
CA SER A 140 -4.18 1.45 1.58
C SER A 140 -5.00 1.55 0.30
N LEU A 141 -6.05 2.37 0.35
CA LEU A 141 -6.89 2.68 -0.78
C LEU A 141 -6.40 3.96 -1.45
N ILE A 142 -6.23 3.92 -2.78
CA ILE A 142 -5.78 5.03 -3.62
C ILE A 142 -6.81 5.24 -4.73
N ASN A 143 -7.22 6.49 -4.96
CA ASN A 143 -8.25 6.80 -5.97
C ASN A 143 -7.66 7.10 -7.35
N LYS A 144 -6.42 7.59 -7.41
CA LYS A 144 -5.82 8.09 -8.64
C LYS A 144 -4.54 7.34 -8.96
N SER A 145 -4.40 6.90 -10.21
CA SER A 145 -3.21 6.17 -10.68
C SER A 145 -1.87 6.88 -10.36
N PRO A 146 -1.73 8.23 -10.54
CA PRO A 146 -0.48 8.91 -10.20
C PRO A 146 -0.08 8.80 -8.72
N GLU A 147 -1.04 8.63 -7.81
CA GLU A 147 -0.76 8.49 -6.38
C GLU A 147 -0.18 7.11 -6.02
N LEU A 148 -0.23 6.12 -6.92
CA LEU A 148 0.41 4.81 -6.73
C LEU A 148 1.92 4.92 -6.57
N ALA A 149 2.55 5.99 -7.05
CA ALA A 149 3.96 6.28 -6.80
C ALA A 149 4.30 6.37 -5.31
N ARG A 150 3.33 6.73 -4.46
CA ARG A 150 3.48 6.77 -2.99
C ARG A 150 3.83 5.41 -2.39
N VAL A 151 3.51 4.31 -3.08
CA VAL A 151 3.91 2.96 -2.65
C VAL A 151 5.43 2.91 -2.48
N PHE A 152 6.20 3.53 -3.38
CA PHE A 152 7.67 3.60 -3.37
C PHE A 152 8.24 4.82 -2.63
N ALA A 153 7.40 5.60 -1.93
CA ALA A 153 7.90 6.73 -1.19
C ALA A 153 8.88 6.27 -0.10
N VAL A 154 10.12 6.72 -0.20
CA VAL A 154 11.13 6.58 0.85
C VAL A 154 10.97 7.77 1.79
N ALA A 155 10.73 7.51 3.07
CA ALA A 155 10.73 8.55 4.08
C ALA A 155 12.18 8.97 4.38
N GLU A 156 12.40 10.26 4.55
CA GLU A 156 13.68 10.76 5.05
C GLU A 156 13.93 10.22 6.46
N PRO A 157 15.18 9.86 6.81
CA PRO A 157 15.54 9.47 8.16
C PRO A 157 15.07 10.51 9.18
N GLY A 158 14.38 10.06 10.23
CA GLY A 158 13.93 10.94 11.30
C GLY A 158 15.09 11.51 12.09
N ASN A 159 14.97 12.76 12.54
CA ASN A 159 15.95 13.37 13.43
C ASN A 159 15.94 12.68 14.80
N LEU A 160 17.13 12.53 15.39
CA LEU A 160 17.27 12.16 16.78
C LEU A 160 16.58 13.21 17.65
N ARG A 161 15.74 12.76 18.58
CA ARG A 161 15.03 13.63 19.53
C ARG A 161 15.74 13.56 20.88
N PHE A 162 15.81 14.71 21.54
CA PHE A 162 16.40 14.85 22.86
C PHE A 162 15.34 15.32 23.86
N VAL A 163 15.44 14.85 25.09
CA VAL A 163 14.67 15.32 26.24
C VAL A 163 15.67 16.01 27.17
N ASP A 164 15.46 17.30 27.45
CA ASP A 164 16.36 18.07 28.31
C ASP A 164 16.09 17.78 29.79
N VAL A 165 16.54 16.61 30.24
CA VAL A 165 16.38 16.16 31.63
C VAL A 165 17.28 16.95 32.59
N LEU A 166 18.41 17.48 32.10
CA LEU A 166 19.38 18.21 32.92
C LEU A 166 18.98 19.66 33.17
N GLY A 167 18.48 20.37 32.15
CA GLY A 167 18.05 21.76 32.26
C GLY A 167 16.61 21.92 32.71
N SER A 168 15.71 21.05 32.21
CA SER A 168 14.26 21.19 32.41
C SER A 168 13.68 20.13 33.38
N GLY A 169 14.53 19.23 33.87
CA GLY A 169 14.24 18.37 35.01
C GLY A 169 13.21 17.27 34.73
N ARG A 170 12.57 16.82 35.83
CA ARG A 170 11.65 15.67 35.83
C ARG A 170 10.44 15.85 34.94
N GLU A 171 9.86 17.06 34.91
CA GLU A 171 8.60 17.34 34.23
C GLU A 171 8.71 17.11 32.71
N THR A 172 9.83 17.49 32.10
CA THR A 172 10.09 17.25 30.67
C THR A 172 10.17 15.77 30.32
N LEU A 173 10.63 14.93 31.26
CA LEU A 173 10.62 13.47 31.07
C LEU A 173 9.21 12.88 31.19
N VAL A 174 8.37 13.42 32.07
CA VAL A 174 6.94 13.04 32.17
C VAL A 174 6.18 13.44 30.91
N GLU A 175 6.38 14.66 30.41
CA GLU A 175 5.77 15.10 29.16
C GLU A 175 6.22 14.25 27.96
N ALA A 176 7.51 13.91 27.90
CA ALA A 176 8.04 13.02 26.87
C ALA A 176 7.43 11.61 26.98
N ASN A 177 7.26 11.09 28.20
CA ASN A 177 6.62 9.81 28.45
C ASN A 177 5.20 9.74 27.87
N GLU A 178 4.38 10.76 28.14
CA GLU A 178 3.01 10.83 27.62
C GLU A 178 3.00 11.05 26.10
N LYS A 179 3.73 12.05 25.62
CA LYS A 179 3.71 12.45 24.20
C LYS A 179 4.28 11.38 23.28
N TRP A 180 5.27 10.63 23.74
CA TRP A 180 5.92 9.59 22.94
C TRP A 180 5.44 8.18 23.28
N GLY A 181 4.55 8.04 24.27
CA GLY A 181 4.01 6.75 24.70
C GLY A 181 5.09 5.80 25.23
N LEU A 182 6.03 6.32 26.03
CA LEU A 182 7.16 5.53 26.54
C LEU A 182 6.73 4.50 27.61
N ALA A 183 5.52 4.65 28.15
CA ALA A 183 4.92 3.77 29.16
C ALA A 183 5.78 3.60 30.43
N LEU A 184 6.53 4.65 30.80
CA LEU A 184 7.30 4.70 32.04
C LEU A 184 6.37 4.86 33.24
N SER A 185 6.59 4.04 34.26
CA SER A 185 6.06 4.22 35.61
C SER A 185 6.74 5.39 36.32
N PHE A 186 6.16 5.83 37.44
CA PHE A 186 6.73 6.91 38.25
C PHE A 186 8.15 6.59 38.73
N ASP A 187 8.37 5.35 39.22
CA ASP A 187 9.67 4.91 39.71
C ASP A 187 10.72 4.87 38.58
N GLU A 188 10.32 4.51 37.35
CA GLU A 188 11.20 4.52 36.18
C GLU A 188 11.60 5.93 35.74
N VAL A 189 10.67 6.89 35.82
CA VAL A 189 10.97 8.31 35.56
C VAL A 189 12.01 8.83 36.56
N ASP A 190 11.82 8.54 37.85
CA ASP A 190 12.75 8.96 38.91
C ASP A 190 14.12 8.27 38.81
N PHE A 191 14.12 6.99 38.43
CA PHE A 191 15.34 6.25 38.12
C PHE A 191 16.11 6.88 36.95
N LEU A 192 15.44 7.13 35.82
CA LEU A 192 16.07 7.71 34.63
C LEU A 192 16.63 9.11 34.92
N LEU A 193 15.87 9.97 35.60
CA LEU A 193 16.32 11.28 36.04
C LEU A 193 17.64 11.17 36.83
N THR A 194 17.67 10.26 37.80
CA THR A 194 18.85 10.03 38.65
C THR A 194 20.04 9.54 37.83
N GLN A 195 19.84 8.64 36.87
CA GLN A 195 20.93 8.13 36.03
C GLN A 195 21.52 9.22 35.12
N PHE A 196 20.66 10.01 34.46
CA PHE A 196 21.13 11.10 33.59
C PHE A 196 21.83 12.21 34.36
N GLN A 197 21.44 12.50 35.60
CA GLN A 197 22.13 13.45 36.47
C GLN A 197 23.50 12.97 36.98
N ARG A 198 23.79 11.67 36.89
CA ARG A 198 25.08 11.09 37.31
C ARG A 198 26.09 10.97 36.17
N MET A 199 25.66 11.14 34.92
CA MET A 199 26.54 11.18 33.74
C MET A 199 27.20 12.56 33.61
#